data_AF-A0A946GHV7-F1
#
_entry.id   AF-A0A946GHV7-F1
#
_cell.length_a   1.000
_cell.length_b   1.000
_cell.length_c   1.000
_cell.angle_alpha   90.00
_cell.angle_beta   90.00
_cell.angle_gamma   90.00
#
_symmetry.space_group_name_H-M   'P 1'
#
loop_
_entity.id
_entity.type
_entity.pdbx_description
1 polymer ?
#
loop_
_entity_poly.entity_id
_entity_poly.type
_entity_poly.pdbx_seq_one_letter_code
_entity_poly.pdbx_strand_id
1 'polypeptide(L)'
;MIKDRIDVNIAGGLDLPLPRMVHVRQKFVLSKINSVTETVAQGFAKPSIQSKIKPGMSVALGVGSRGVNNIAECVKAVVDEIKALGGKPFVFPAMGSHGGATAEGQKEVLDGYGVTESFIGCPVQSSMEVVEIGKADDGMPVFMDKLAADADAIALVCRIKPHTNFRAPIESGIVKMLTIGMGKIIGASTLHTYGMDMFGVLLPKVAKIIMDKKNFLFGVAMVENAADDTALIEVVPSEEVLEREPILLSRAKELMPKLQFEEIPQIIKDIIKQECIKRQLTGNMEVDEEISLNNYEKIQKFINEKFNKK
;
A
#
# COMPACT_ATOMS: atom_id res chain seq x y z
N MET A 1 27.07 20.45 3.60
CA MET A 1 27.20 20.15 5.05
C MET A 1 26.06 20.81 5.79
N ILE A 2 24.97 20.09 6.02
CA ILE A 2 23.90 20.53 6.93
C ILE A 2 24.41 20.19 8.33
N LYS A 3 24.40 21.16 9.25
CA LYS A 3 24.82 20.96 10.65
C LYS A 3 23.93 19.87 11.27
N ASP A 4 24.50 19.03 12.14
CA ASP A 4 23.79 17.97 12.89
C ASP A 4 22.63 18.47 13.78
N ARG A 5 22.48 19.80 13.88
CA ARG A 5 21.45 20.47 14.67
C ARG A 5 20.95 21.69 13.91
N ILE A 6 19.66 21.68 13.58
CA ILE A 6 18.94 22.85 13.06
C ILE A 6 18.13 23.41 14.23
N ASP A 7 18.53 24.57 14.72
CA ASP A 7 17.76 25.31 15.71
C ASP A 7 16.61 26.04 15.00
N VAL A 8 15.41 25.45 15.08
CA VAL A 8 14.19 26.02 14.54
C VAL A 8 13.62 26.97 15.60
N ASN A 9 13.81 28.28 15.41
CA ASN A 9 13.15 29.30 16.22
C ASN A 9 11.66 29.37 15.85
N ILE A 10 10.80 28.77 16.68
CA ILE A 10 9.35 28.91 16.57
C ILE A 10 8.94 30.09 17.45
N ALA A 11 8.31 31.11 16.86
CA ALA A 11 7.75 32.24 17.60
C ALA A 11 6.75 31.72 18.66
N GLY A 12 7.01 32.02 19.93
CA GLY A 12 6.26 31.52 21.08
C GLY A 12 7.06 30.63 22.03
N GLY A 13 8.17 30.03 21.57
CA GLY A 13 9.06 29.20 22.40
C GLY A 13 8.42 27.89 22.88
N LEU A 14 9.10 26.76 22.67
CA LEU A 14 8.75 25.48 23.31
C LEU A 14 9.75 25.09 24.41
N ASP A 15 10.55 26.05 24.89
CA ASP A 15 11.35 25.94 26.12
C ASP A 15 10.43 26.03 27.35
N LEU A 16 9.39 25.21 27.35
CA LEU A 16 8.49 25.01 28.47
C LEU A 16 8.98 23.74 29.21
N PRO A 17 9.09 23.78 30.54
CA PRO A 17 9.38 22.56 31.29
C PRO A 17 8.29 21.54 30.99
N LEU A 18 8.68 20.40 30.43
CA LEU A 18 7.74 19.30 30.22
C LEU A 18 7.21 18.84 31.59
N PRO A 19 5.91 18.55 31.71
CA PRO A 19 5.37 18.00 32.94
C PRO A 19 6.05 16.66 33.24
N ARG A 20 5.93 16.18 34.48
CA ARG A 20 6.47 14.86 34.86
C ARG A 20 5.97 13.78 33.90
N MET A 21 6.88 13.24 33.10
CA MET A 21 6.58 12.15 32.17
C MET A 21 6.72 10.80 32.88
N VAL A 22 5.90 9.84 32.49
CA VAL A 22 5.98 8.45 32.95
C VAL A 22 6.23 7.53 31.76
N HIS A 23 7.06 6.49 31.98
CA HIS A 23 7.26 5.47 30.96
C HIS A 23 6.03 4.56 30.89
N VAL A 24 5.48 4.43 29.70
CA VAL A 24 4.37 3.51 29.41
C VAL A 24 4.89 2.43 28.46
N ARG A 25 4.67 1.16 28.80
CA ARG A 25 4.93 0.03 27.92
C ARG A 25 3.61 -0.51 27.40
N GLN A 26 3.44 -0.51 26.09
CA GLN A 26 2.32 -1.15 25.40
C GLN A 26 2.78 -2.49 24.84
N LYS A 27 1.90 -3.49 24.90
CA LYS A 27 2.10 -4.79 24.26
C LYS A 27 1.11 -4.88 23.10
N PHE A 28 1.63 -5.11 21.91
CA PHE A 28 0.84 -5.35 20.72
C PHE A 28 0.73 -6.84 20.42
N VAL A 29 -0.30 -7.22 19.68
CA VAL A 29 -0.39 -8.55 19.09
C VAL A 29 0.54 -8.57 17.87
N LEU A 30 1.52 -9.45 17.88
CA LEU A 30 2.56 -9.56 16.84
C LEU A 30 2.45 -10.90 16.08
N SER A 31 1.21 -11.37 15.87
CA SER A 31 0.97 -12.55 15.03
C SER A 31 1.51 -12.29 13.62
N LYS A 32 2.17 -13.29 13.05
CA LYS A 32 2.70 -13.27 11.68
C LYS A 32 2.57 -14.62 11.02
N ILE A 33 2.60 -14.61 9.69
CA ILE A 33 2.68 -15.84 8.91
C ILE A 33 4.08 -16.47 9.06
N ASN A 34 4.15 -17.79 8.93
CA ASN A 34 5.41 -18.52 8.99
C ASN A 34 6.13 -18.60 7.64
N SER A 35 5.35 -18.66 6.54
CA SER A 35 5.86 -18.81 5.18
C SER A 35 4.96 -18.09 4.20
N VAL A 36 5.53 -17.17 3.43
CA VAL A 36 4.82 -16.44 2.37
C VAL A 36 4.45 -17.39 1.24
N THR A 37 5.40 -18.20 0.78
CA THR A 37 5.19 -19.17 -0.31
C THR A 37 4.06 -20.14 0.02
N GLU A 38 4.05 -20.75 1.21
CA GLU A 38 3.00 -21.70 1.59
C GLU A 38 1.63 -21.03 1.70
N THR A 39 1.57 -19.80 2.24
CA THR A 39 0.31 -19.06 2.39
C THR A 39 -0.28 -18.70 1.03
N VAL A 40 0.56 -18.28 0.07
CA VAL A 40 0.13 -18.00 -1.30
C VAL A 40 -0.33 -19.28 -2.00
N ALA A 41 0.43 -20.38 -1.91
CA ALA A 41 0.06 -21.67 -2.50
C ALA A 41 -1.29 -22.18 -1.98
N GLN A 42 -1.55 -22.06 -0.68
CA GLN A 42 -2.86 -22.39 -0.08
C GLN A 42 -4.00 -21.53 -0.64
N GLY A 43 -3.73 -20.24 -0.90
CA GLY A 43 -4.69 -19.36 -1.56
C GLY A 43 -5.01 -19.82 -3.00
N PHE A 44 -3.99 -20.21 -3.75
CA PHE A 44 -4.13 -20.72 -5.14
C PHE A 44 -4.78 -22.09 -5.22
N ALA A 45 -4.65 -22.94 -4.18
CA ALA A 45 -5.32 -24.23 -4.11
C ALA A 45 -6.86 -24.14 -4.02
N LYS A 46 -7.41 -22.96 -3.72
CA LYS A 46 -8.86 -22.75 -3.71
C LYS A 46 -9.40 -22.89 -5.14
N PRO A 47 -10.49 -23.66 -5.37
CA PRO A 47 -11.08 -23.78 -6.71
C PRO A 47 -11.49 -22.44 -7.33
N SER A 48 -11.90 -21.47 -6.51
CA SER A 48 -12.25 -20.11 -6.94
C SER A 48 -11.07 -19.31 -7.49
N ILE A 49 -9.83 -19.72 -7.23
CA ILE A 49 -8.62 -19.11 -7.79
C ILE A 49 -8.05 -19.98 -8.90
N GLN A 50 -7.86 -21.28 -8.64
CA GLN A 50 -7.22 -22.21 -9.57
C GLN A 50 -7.92 -22.25 -10.93
N SER A 51 -9.25 -22.25 -10.95
CA SER A 51 -10.05 -22.34 -12.18
C SER A 51 -10.02 -21.08 -13.06
N LYS A 52 -9.54 -19.95 -12.53
CA LYS A 52 -9.50 -18.67 -13.24
C LYS A 52 -8.31 -18.56 -14.20
N ILE A 53 -7.22 -19.28 -13.95
CA ILE A 53 -6.02 -19.25 -14.78
C ILE A 53 -6.07 -20.40 -15.79
N LYS A 54 -5.92 -20.07 -17.08
CA LYS A 54 -5.90 -21.05 -18.16
C LYS A 54 -4.50 -21.15 -18.76
N PRO A 55 -4.04 -22.33 -19.20
CA PRO A 55 -2.76 -22.46 -19.88
C PRO A 55 -2.65 -21.52 -21.10
N GLY A 56 -1.51 -20.83 -21.20
CA GLY A 56 -1.22 -19.88 -22.26
C GLY A 56 -1.70 -18.44 -22.01
N MET A 57 -2.57 -18.21 -21.02
CA MET A 57 -3.11 -16.91 -20.65
C MET A 57 -2.00 -15.95 -20.21
N SER A 58 -1.90 -14.79 -20.84
CA SER A 58 -1.07 -13.69 -20.36
C SER A 58 -1.71 -13.04 -19.12
N VAL A 59 -0.96 -12.94 -18.02
CA VAL A 59 -1.47 -12.41 -16.75
C VAL A 59 -0.66 -11.19 -16.33
N ALA A 60 -1.29 -10.02 -16.35
CA ALA A 60 -0.70 -8.79 -15.85
C ALA A 60 -0.82 -8.75 -14.31
N LEU A 61 0.31 -8.86 -13.62
CA LEU A 61 0.37 -8.81 -12.15
C LEU A 61 0.80 -7.41 -11.68
N GLY A 62 -0.16 -6.61 -11.22
CA GLY A 62 0.11 -5.25 -10.77
C GLY A 62 0.63 -5.21 -9.33
N VAL A 63 1.69 -4.44 -9.09
CA VAL A 63 2.31 -4.25 -7.77
C VAL A 63 2.29 -2.78 -7.38
N GLY A 64 1.91 -2.49 -6.13
CA GLY A 64 1.73 -1.13 -5.62
C GLY A 64 3.04 -0.43 -5.24
N SER A 65 2.98 0.89 -5.07
CA SER A 65 4.12 1.74 -4.67
C SER A 65 4.41 1.78 -3.18
N ARG A 66 3.74 0.96 -2.37
CA ARG A 66 3.92 1.01 -0.93
C ARG A 66 4.56 -0.28 -0.48
N GLY A 67 5.79 -0.16 0.00
CA GLY A 67 6.52 -1.25 0.62
C GLY A 67 5.67 -1.91 1.71
N VAL A 68 5.64 -3.23 1.67
CA VAL A 68 5.12 -4.11 2.70
C VAL A 68 6.16 -5.19 2.90
N ASN A 69 6.36 -5.60 4.15
CA ASN A 69 7.31 -6.66 4.44
C ASN A 69 7.00 -7.91 3.60
N ASN A 70 8.04 -8.52 3.04
CA ASN A 70 8.00 -9.68 2.14
C ASN A 70 7.27 -9.48 0.79
N ILE A 71 7.13 -8.25 0.29
CA ILE A 71 6.46 -8.01 -1.00
C ILE A 71 7.10 -8.76 -2.17
N ALA A 72 8.44 -8.75 -2.30
CA ALA A 72 9.13 -9.45 -3.38
C ALA A 72 8.89 -10.96 -3.32
N GLU A 73 8.97 -11.56 -2.13
CA GLU A 73 8.70 -12.98 -1.92
C GLU A 73 7.25 -13.33 -2.25
N CYS A 74 6.30 -12.47 -1.88
CA CYS A 74 4.89 -12.65 -2.21
C CYS A 74 4.67 -12.57 -3.72
N VAL A 75 5.23 -11.57 -4.39
CA VAL A 75 5.14 -11.43 -5.86
C VAL A 75 5.75 -12.64 -6.55
N LYS A 76 6.92 -13.09 -6.11
CA LYS A 76 7.57 -14.30 -6.64
C LYS A 76 6.66 -15.53 -6.48
N ALA A 77 6.11 -15.76 -5.29
CA ALA A 77 5.23 -16.89 -5.04
C ALA A 77 3.99 -16.86 -5.95
N VAL A 78 3.38 -15.69 -6.13
CA VAL A 78 2.22 -15.51 -7.03
C VAL A 78 2.61 -15.78 -8.49
N VAL A 79 3.76 -15.29 -8.93
CA VAL A 79 4.30 -15.55 -10.28
C VAL A 79 4.54 -17.04 -10.51
N ASP A 80 5.12 -17.73 -9.53
CA ASP A 80 5.41 -19.17 -9.61
C ASP A 80 4.11 -19.99 -9.68
N GLU A 81 3.09 -19.65 -8.90
CA GLU A 81 1.77 -20.29 -8.96
C GLU A 81 1.06 -20.06 -10.30
N ILE A 82 1.09 -18.82 -10.84
CA ILE A 82 0.53 -18.53 -12.16
C ILE A 82 1.21 -19.38 -13.24
N LYS A 83 2.55 -19.50 -13.19
CA LYS A 83 3.32 -20.34 -14.13
C LYS A 83 3.00 -21.82 -13.96
N ALA A 84 2.84 -22.31 -12.73
CA ALA A 84 2.50 -23.70 -12.44
C ALA A 84 1.14 -24.10 -13.04
N LEU A 85 0.20 -23.14 -13.11
CA LEU A 85 -1.10 -23.30 -13.79
C LEU A 85 -1.03 -23.07 -15.32
N GLY A 86 0.17 -22.87 -15.88
CA GLY A 86 0.43 -22.68 -17.31
C GLY A 86 0.21 -21.25 -17.81
N GLY A 87 -0.04 -20.29 -16.92
CA GLY A 87 -0.13 -18.87 -17.27
C GLY A 87 1.23 -18.26 -17.62
N LYS A 88 1.20 -17.11 -18.29
CA LYS A 88 2.38 -16.33 -18.71
C LYS A 88 2.37 -14.98 -17.99
N PRO A 89 2.89 -14.89 -16.77
CA PRO A 89 2.83 -13.65 -16.00
C PRO A 89 3.86 -12.63 -16.49
N PHE A 90 3.52 -11.36 -16.36
CA PHE A 90 4.47 -10.25 -16.28
C PHE A 90 4.03 -9.30 -15.17
N VAL A 91 4.98 -8.65 -14.52
CA VAL A 91 4.72 -7.67 -13.48
C VAL A 91 4.69 -6.28 -14.08
N PHE A 92 3.78 -5.43 -13.60
CA PHE A 92 3.75 -4.01 -13.94
C PHE A 92 3.49 -3.15 -12.70
N PRO A 93 3.97 -1.89 -12.67
CA PRO A 93 3.71 -1.00 -11.55
C PRO A 93 2.29 -0.43 -11.63
N ALA A 94 1.46 -0.74 -10.65
CA ALA A 94 0.09 -0.24 -10.53
C ALA A 94 0.02 0.80 -9.40
N MET A 95 0.63 1.96 -9.60
CA MET A 95 0.89 2.90 -8.51
C MET A 95 0.48 4.37 -8.72
N GLY A 96 -0.35 4.64 -9.73
CA GLY A 96 -0.89 5.98 -9.95
C GLY A 96 0.20 7.01 -10.27
N SER A 97 0.36 7.99 -9.39
CA SER A 97 1.32 9.11 -9.51
C SER A 97 2.71 8.84 -8.90
N HIS A 98 2.90 7.72 -8.21
CA HIS A 98 4.19 7.41 -7.57
C HIS A 98 5.31 7.17 -8.60
N GLY A 99 6.57 7.17 -8.14
CA GLY A 99 7.73 7.04 -9.01
C GLY A 99 7.87 8.21 -9.98
N GLY A 100 7.48 9.42 -9.54
CA GLY A 100 7.49 10.62 -10.38
C GLY A 100 6.53 10.59 -11.57
N ALA A 101 5.59 9.63 -11.60
CA ALA A 101 4.70 9.38 -12.75
C ALA A 101 5.47 9.15 -14.07
N THR A 102 6.63 8.51 -14.01
CA THR A 102 7.39 8.05 -15.19
C THR A 102 7.52 6.53 -15.19
N ALA A 103 7.73 5.94 -16.36
CA ALA A 103 7.91 4.50 -16.47
C ALA A 103 9.17 4.04 -15.71
N GLU A 104 10.26 4.80 -15.83
CA GLU A 104 11.54 4.54 -15.19
C GLU A 104 11.43 4.65 -13.67
N GLY A 105 10.84 5.74 -13.15
CA GLY A 105 10.72 5.95 -11.71
C GLY A 105 9.78 4.93 -11.06
N GLN A 106 8.71 4.51 -11.73
CA GLN A 106 7.86 3.42 -11.22
C GLN A 106 8.58 2.06 -11.22
N LYS A 107 9.47 1.82 -12.19
CA LYS A 107 10.31 0.62 -12.21
C LYS A 107 11.34 0.64 -11.07
N GLU A 108 11.99 1.78 -10.84
CA GLU A 108 12.93 1.97 -9.73
C GLU A 108 12.28 1.71 -8.36
N VAL A 109 11.03 2.11 -8.17
CA VAL A 109 10.26 1.79 -6.94
C VAL A 109 10.12 0.28 -6.75
N LEU A 110 9.79 -0.48 -7.79
CA LEU A 110 9.68 -1.94 -7.71
C LEU A 110 11.04 -2.60 -7.46
N ASP A 111 12.09 -2.12 -8.12
CA ASP A 111 13.46 -2.59 -7.91
C ASP A 111 13.91 -2.36 -6.45
N GLY A 112 13.57 -1.20 -5.88
CA GLY A 112 13.82 -0.87 -4.46
C GLY A 112 13.09 -1.78 -3.48
N TYR A 113 12.00 -2.44 -3.91
CA TYR A 113 11.29 -3.45 -3.14
C TYR A 113 11.78 -4.88 -3.38
N GLY A 114 12.82 -5.05 -4.20
CA GLY A 114 13.35 -6.37 -4.59
C GLY A 114 12.49 -7.09 -5.63
N VAL A 115 11.52 -6.41 -6.24
CA VAL A 115 10.67 -6.97 -7.31
C VAL A 115 11.39 -6.81 -8.64
N THR A 116 12.50 -7.55 -8.79
CA THR A 116 13.32 -7.54 -10.00
C THR A 116 13.03 -8.78 -10.87
N GLU A 117 13.24 -8.66 -12.18
CA GLU A 117 13.03 -9.77 -13.12
C GLU A 117 13.83 -11.03 -12.74
N SER A 118 15.06 -10.84 -12.25
CA SER A 118 15.95 -11.94 -11.85
C SER A 118 15.44 -12.67 -10.61
N PHE A 119 14.84 -11.97 -9.66
CA PHE A 119 14.31 -12.56 -8.43
C PHE A 119 12.96 -13.26 -8.67
N ILE A 120 12.01 -12.57 -9.32
CA ILE A 120 10.66 -13.09 -9.53
C ILE A 120 10.57 -14.05 -10.74
N GLY A 121 11.56 -13.99 -11.64
CA GLY A 121 11.68 -14.87 -12.79
C GLY A 121 10.68 -14.59 -13.92
N CYS A 122 10.09 -13.39 -14.01
CA CYS A 122 9.25 -12.96 -15.13
C CYS A 122 9.55 -11.50 -15.51
N PRO A 123 9.12 -11.03 -16.69
CA PRO A 123 9.35 -9.65 -17.11
C PRO A 123 8.71 -8.63 -16.15
N VAL A 124 9.38 -7.49 -15.96
CA VAL A 124 8.85 -6.30 -15.26
C VAL A 124 8.70 -5.20 -16.30
N GLN A 125 7.46 -4.93 -16.68
CA GLN A 125 7.11 -3.98 -17.73
C GLN A 125 6.52 -2.72 -17.12
N SER A 126 7.07 -1.56 -17.46
CA SER A 126 6.60 -0.27 -16.95
C SER A 126 6.26 0.66 -18.12
N SER A 127 5.09 1.27 -18.03
CA SER A 127 4.59 2.28 -18.96
C SER A 127 3.65 3.23 -18.22
N MET A 128 3.50 4.45 -18.74
CA MET A 128 2.52 5.44 -18.29
C MET A 128 1.33 5.55 -19.25
N GLU A 129 1.32 4.78 -20.34
CA GLU A 129 0.21 4.75 -21.28
C GLU A 129 -1.04 4.15 -20.64
N VAL A 130 -2.17 4.78 -20.92
CA VAL A 130 -3.49 4.34 -20.46
C VAL A 130 -4.45 4.23 -21.64
N VAL A 131 -5.49 3.43 -21.45
CA VAL A 131 -6.66 3.36 -22.32
C VAL A 131 -7.92 3.73 -21.53
N GLU A 132 -8.87 4.42 -22.16
CA GLU A 132 -10.21 4.58 -21.60
C GLU A 132 -10.98 3.27 -21.79
N ILE A 133 -11.34 2.61 -20.69
CA ILE A 133 -12.08 1.33 -20.75
C ILE A 133 -13.60 1.54 -20.65
N GLY A 134 -14.06 2.68 -20.17
CA GLY A 134 -15.47 2.99 -19.99
C GLY A 134 -15.70 4.34 -19.32
N LYS A 135 -16.96 4.60 -18.98
CA LYS A 135 -17.38 5.81 -18.27
C LYS A 135 -18.32 5.46 -17.11
N ALA A 136 -18.29 6.25 -16.05
CA ALA A 136 -19.30 6.21 -15.01
C ALA A 136 -20.60 6.92 -15.47
N ASP A 137 -21.68 6.77 -14.69
CA ASP A 137 -23.02 7.29 -15.06
C ASP A 137 -23.06 8.81 -15.31
N ASP A 138 -22.17 9.58 -14.69
CA ASP A 138 -22.02 11.03 -14.85
C ASP A 138 -21.10 11.41 -16.03
N GLY A 139 -20.64 10.42 -16.80
CA GLY A 139 -19.73 10.60 -17.93
C GLY A 139 -18.24 10.61 -17.57
N MET A 140 -17.87 10.46 -16.29
CA MET A 140 -16.46 10.41 -15.87
C MET A 140 -15.72 9.26 -16.58
N PRO A 141 -14.62 9.52 -17.31
CA PRO A 141 -13.86 8.46 -17.96
C PRO A 141 -13.12 7.60 -16.94
N VAL A 142 -13.07 6.29 -17.22
CA VAL A 142 -12.33 5.30 -16.43
C VAL A 142 -11.13 4.84 -17.25
N PHE A 143 -9.93 5.14 -16.75
CA PHE A 143 -8.67 4.80 -17.38
C PHE A 143 -8.03 3.58 -16.75
N MET A 144 -7.25 2.84 -17.55
CA MET A 144 -6.48 1.68 -17.12
C MET A 144 -5.15 1.64 -17.86
N ASP A 145 -4.10 1.19 -17.18
CA ASP A 145 -2.80 0.83 -17.76
C ASP A 145 -2.99 0.01 -19.03
N LYS A 146 -2.33 0.43 -20.11
CA LYS A 146 -2.48 -0.21 -21.42
C LYS A 146 -1.96 -1.64 -21.47
N LEU A 147 -0.84 -1.95 -20.81
CA LEU A 147 -0.28 -3.31 -20.76
C LEU A 147 -1.25 -4.25 -20.05
N ALA A 148 -1.82 -3.81 -18.93
CA ALA A 148 -2.82 -4.57 -18.21
C ALA A 148 -4.13 -4.74 -18.99
N ALA A 149 -4.53 -3.70 -19.74
CA ALA A 149 -5.71 -3.76 -20.58
C ALA A 149 -5.55 -4.69 -21.80
N ASP A 150 -4.33 -4.85 -22.31
CA ASP A 150 -4.00 -5.70 -23.46
C ASP A 150 -3.74 -7.17 -23.06
N ALA A 151 -3.57 -7.47 -21.76
CA ALA A 151 -3.41 -8.82 -21.25
C ALA A 151 -4.75 -9.60 -21.22
N ASP A 152 -4.68 -10.93 -21.24
CA ASP A 152 -5.85 -11.80 -21.15
C ASP A 152 -6.52 -11.75 -19.76
N ALA A 153 -5.74 -11.42 -18.73
CA ALA A 153 -6.17 -11.38 -17.35
C ALA A 153 -5.32 -10.45 -16.48
N ILE A 154 -5.90 -9.97 -15.38
CA ILE A 154 -5.26 -9.07 -14.43
C ILE A 154 -5.33 -9.68 -13.02
N ALA A 155 -4.25 -9.57 -12.27
CA ALA A 155 -4.20 -9.82 -10.84
C ALA A 155 -3.40 -8.70 -10.15
N LEU A 156 -3.55 -8.55 -8.84
CA LEU A 156 -2.86 -7.51 -8.07
C LEU A 156 -2.21 -8.08 -6.81
N VAL A 157 -1.06 -7.54 -6.41
CA VAL A 157 -0.50 -7.71 -5.06
C VAL A 157 -0.49 -6.36 -4.38
N CYS A 158 -1.09 -6.25 -3.20
CA CYS A 158 -1.24 -4.97 -2.51
C CYS A 158 -1.14 -5.10 -1.00
N ARG A 159 -0.80 -3.97 -0.37
CA ARG A 159 -0.95 -3.79 1.07
C ARG A 159 -2.36 -3.27 1.38
N ILE A 160 -3.06 -3.96 2.27
CA ILE A 160 -4.28 -3.42 2.89
C ILE A 160 -3.88 -2.58 4.10
N LYS A 161 -4.20 -1.28 4.07
CA LYS A 161 -3.87 -0.37 5.17
C LYS A 161 -4.87 0.80 5.25
N PRO A 162 -5.21 1.26 6.46
CA PRO A 162 -5.91 2.51 6.66
C PRO A 162 -5.25 3.66 5.92
N HIS A 163 -6.06 4.40 5.16
CA HIS A 163 -5.66 5.64 4.56
C HIS A 163 -5.51 6.71 5.64
N THR A 164 -4.68 7.69 5.36
CA THR A 164 -4.37 8.77 6.29
C THR A 164 -5.34 9.95 6.06
N ASN A 165 -5.53 10.39 4.81
CA ASN A 165 -6.45 11.50 4.43
C ASN A 165 -7.97 11.23 4.34
N PHE A 166 -8.45 9.98 4.29
CA PHE A 166 -9.90 9.70 4.20
C PHE A 166 -10.28 8.43 4.98
N ARG A 167 -11.58 8.24 5.25
CA ARG A 167 -12.12 7.06 5.93
C ARG A 167 -13.31 6.52 5.17
N ALA A 168 -13.31 5.21 4.94
CA ALA A 168 -14.39 4.50 4.27
C ALA A 168 -14.28 2.99 4.59
N PRO A 169 -15.30 2.18 4.24
CA PRO A 169 -15.17 0.72 4.32
C PRO A 169 -14.04 0.16 3.46
N ILE A 170 -13.70 0.85 2.36
CA ILE A 170 -12.61 0.53 1.43
C ILE A 170 -11.66 1.73 1.42
N GLU A 171 -10.37 1.50 1.70
CA GLU A 171 -9.34 2.54 1.81
C GLU A 171 -8.14 2.21 0.91
N SER A 172 -6.96 1.87 1.46
CA SER A 172 -5.86 1.35 0.63
C SER A 172 -5.96 -0.17 0.54
N GLY A 173 -5.91 -0.69 -0.68
CA GLY A 173 -6.03 -2.12 -0.93
C GLY A 173 -6.25 -2.45 -2.41
N ILE A 174 -6.96 -3.54 -2.69
CA ILE A 174 -7.18 -4.06 -4.03
C ILE A 174 -7.99 -3.06 -4.86
N VAL A 175 -9.06 -2.49 -4.30
CA VAL A 175 -9.93 -1.54 -5.01
C VAL A 175 -9.21 -0.24 -5.37
N LYS A 176 -8.41 0.32 -4.46
CA LYS A 176 -7.60 1.52 -4.76
C LYS A 176 -6.53 1.21 -5.80
N MET A 177 -5.95 0.01 -5.77
CA MET A 177 -5.00 -0.43 -6.78
C MET A 177 -5.65 -0.60 -8.16
N LEU A 178 -6.82 -1.23 -8.24
CA LEU A 178 -7.60 -1.34 -9.49
C LEU A 178 -7.88 0.03 -10.11
N THR A 179 -8.24 1.01 -9.29
CA THR A 179 -8.73 2.32 -9.75
C THR A 179 -7.62 3.34 -9.91
N ILE A 180 -6.97 3.73 -8.81
CA ILE A 180 -5.90 4.73 -8.79
C ILE A 180 -4.59 4.15 -9.29
N GLY A 181 -4.24 2.94 -8.83
CA GLY A 181 -2.97 2.29 -9.15
C GLY A 181 -2.82 2.04 -10.65
N MET A 182 -3.75 1.27 -11.21
CA MET A 182 -3.79 0.95 -12.64
C MET A 182 -4.22 2.13 -13.49
N GLY A 183 -4.95 3.11 -12.95
CA GLY A 183 -5.32 4.32 -13.68
C GLY A 183 -4.14 5.21 -14.07
N LYS A 184 -2.93 4.94 -13.53
CA LYS A 184 -1.73 5.78 -13.69
C LYS A 184 -2.02 7.22 -13.28
N ILE A 185 -1.13 8.15 -13.62
CA ILE A 185 -1.31 9.57 -13.28
C ILE A 185 -2.61 10.15 -13.85
N ILE A 186 -3.04 9.70 -15.04
CA ILE A 186 -4.25 10.22 -15.71
C ILE A 186 -5.50 9.81 -14.93
N GLY A 187 -5.73 8.51 -14.74
CA GLY A 187 -6.89 8.00 -13.99
C GLY A 187 -6.86 8.38 -12.51
N ALA A 188 -5.67 8.42 -11.90
CA ALA A 188 -5.52 8.95 -10.55
C ALA A 188 -5.99 10.41 -10.50
N SER A 189 -5.46 11.28 -11.36
CA SER A 189 -5.82 12.70 -11.36
C SER A 189 -7.31 12.91 -11.63
N THR A 190 -7.89 12.17 -12.58
CA THR A 190 -9.34 12.21 -12.88
C THR A 190 -10.18 11.91 -11.64
N LEU A 191 -9.83 10.91 -10.84
CA LEU A 191 -10.58 10.63 -9.61
C LEU A 191 -10.36 11.69 -8.53
N HIS A 192 -9.13 12.20 -8.40
CA HIS A 192 -8.81 13.20 -7.39
C HIS A 192 -9.49 14.56 -7.64
N THR A 193 -9.92 14.89 -8.87
CA THR A 193 -10.68 16.14 -9.12
C THR A 193 -12.06 16.16 -8.47
N TYR A 194 -12.60 15.00 -8.09
CA TYR A 194 -13.88 14.87 -7.39
C TYR A 194 -13.76 15.03 -5.87
N GLY A 195 -12.53 15.12 -5.34
CA GLY A 195 -12.27 15.19 -3.90
C GLY A 195 -12.15 13.81 -3.25
N MET A 196 -11.26 13.71 -2.25
CA MET A 196 -11.00 12.46 -1.53
C MET A 196 -12.17 12.06 -0.61
N ASP A 197 -13.02 13.00 -0.21
CA ASP A 197 -14.26 12.75 0.52
C ASP A 197 -15.23 11.87 -0.28
N MET A 198 -15.16 11.91 -1.61
CA MET A 198 -15.97 11.08 -2.50
C MET A 198 -15.40 9.67 -2.72
N PHE A 199 -14.19 9.37 -2.26
CA PHE A 199 -13.53 8.09 -2.57
C PHE A 199 -14.24 6.87 -2.01
N GLY A 200 -14.94 7.01 -0.88
CA GLY A 200 -15.76 5.93 -0.32
C GLY A 200 -16.89 5.48 -1.26
N VAL A 201 -17.32 6.35 -2.18
CA VAL A 201 -18.36 6.06 -3.18
C VAL A 201 -17.74 5.76 -4.54
N LEU A 202 -16.76 6.56 -4.97
CA LEU A 202 -16.19 6.49 -6.31
C LEU A 202 -15.31 5.26 -6.53
N LEU A 203 -14.43 4.91 -5.60
CA LEU A 203 -13.49 3.81 -5.83
C LEU A 203 -14.20 2.46 -6.03
N PRO A 204 -15.20 2.06 -5.21
CA PRO A 204 -15.95 0.83 -5.45
C PRO A 204 -16.71 0.85 -6.78
N LYS A 205 -17.30 1.99 -7.14
CA LYS A 205 -18.04 2.16 -8.41
C LYS A 205 -17.13 1.97 -9.62
N VAL A 206 -15.96 2.60 -9.62
CA VAL A 206 -14.99 2.49 -10.71
C VAL A 206 -14.37 1.10 -10.77
N ALA A 207 -14.06 0.49 -9.63
CA ALA A 207 -13.56 -0.88 -9.59
C ALA A 207 -14.57 -1.86 -10.20
N LYS A 208 -15.87 -1.69 -9.92
CA LYS A 208 -16.91 -2.51 -10.56
C LYS A 208 -16.91 -2.36 -12.08
N ILE A 209 -16.84 -1.12 -12.59
CA ILE A 209 -16.75 -0.87 -14.05
C ILE A 209 -15.54 -1.58 -14.65
N ILE A 210 -14.39 -1.53 -13.98
CA ILE A 210 -13.18 -2.23 -14.42
C ILE A 210 -13.40 -3.74 -14.46
N MET A 211 -13.89 -4.34 -13.38
CA MET A 211 -14.10 -5.79 -13.26
C MET A 211 -15.19 -6.31 -14.20
N ASP A 212 -16.20 -5.50 -14.54
CA ASP A 212 -17.24 -5.88 -15.49
C ASP A 212 -16.72 -5.88 -16.95
N LYS A 213 -15.66 -5.12 -17.24
CA LYS A 213 -15.12 -4.92 -18.60
C LYS A 213 -13.82 -5.68 -18.86
N LYS A 214 -13.09 -6.05 -17.82
CA LYS A 214 -11.78 -6.68 -17.90
C LYS A 214 -11.74 -7.90 -16.99
N ASN A 215 -11.03 -8.91 -17.44
CA ASN A 215 -10.89 -10.18 -16.74
C ASN A 215 -9.94 -10.04 -15.54
N PHE A 216 -10.43 -9.45 -14.45
CA PHE A 216 -9.73 -9.41 -13.18
C PHE A 216 -9.94 -10.74 -12.44
N LEU A 217 -8.85 -11.42 -12.09
CA LEU A 217 -8.90 -12.77 -11.50
C LEU A 217 -9.02 -12.70 -9.97
N PHE A 218 -8.09 -11.99 -9.34
CA PHE A 218 -7.97 -11.91 -7.88
C PHE A 218 -7.01 -10.80 -7.44
N GLY A 219 -7.13 -10.39 -6.19
CA GLY A 219 -6.13 -9.59 -5.49
C GLY A 219 -5.46 -10.39 -4.37
N VAL A 220 -4.16 -10.19 -4.17
CA VAL A 220 -3.38 -10.75 -3.06
C VAL A 220 -3.17 -9.64 -2.04
N ALA A 221 -3.94 -9.73 -0.97
CA ALA A 221 -4.00 -8.75 0.10
C ALA A 221 -2.99 -9.09 1.20
N MET A 222 -2.03 -8.20 1.44
CA MET A 222 -1.04 -8.30 2.52
C MET A 222 -1.40 -7.32 3.65
N VAL A 223 -1.36 -7.79 4.90
CA VAL A 223 -1.58 -6.97 6.11
C VAL A 223 -0.36 -7.07 7.02
N GLU A 224 0.05 -5.95 7.59
CA GLU A 224 1.16 -5.87 8.55
C GLU A 224 0.64 -5.82 9.99
N ASN A 225 1.43 -6.34 10.94
CA ASN A 225 1.19 -6.13 12.36
C ASN A 225 1.91 -4.86 12.87
N ALA A 226 1.82 -4.62 14.18
CA ALA A 226 2.40 -3.44 14.82
C ALA A 226 3.94 -3.32 14.75
N ALA A 227 4.64 -4.39 14.37
CA ALA A 227 6.09 -4.41 14.15
C ALA A 227 6.46 -4.37 12.65
N ASP A 228 5.49 -4.05 11.77
CA ASP A 228 5.64 -4.10 10.32
C ASP A 228 6.03 -5.52 9.80
N ASP A 229 5.76 -6.59 10.58
CA ASP A 229 5.84 -7.98 10.12
C ASP A 229 4.58 -8.36 9.32
N THR A 230 4.70 -9.20 8.28
CA THR A 230 3.55 -9.69 7.51
C THR A 230 2.63 -10.56 8.38
N ALA A 231 1.50 -10.01 8.77
CA ALA A 231 0.53 -10.63 9.66
C ALA A 231 -0.37 -11.64 8.94
N LEU A 232 -0.76 -11.30 7.72
CA LEU A 232 -1.74 -12.03 6.92
C LEU A 232 -1.43 -11.82 5.43
N ILE A 233 -1.59 -12.88 4.65
CA ILE A 233 -1.71 -12.82 3.20
C ILE A 233 -3.00 -13.54 2.83
N GLU A 234 -3.81 -12.93 1.98
CA GLU A 234 -5.03 -13.57 1.49
C GLU A 234 -5.21 -13.34 -0.01
N VAL A 235 -5.41 -14.42 -0.76
CA VAL A 235 -5.80 -14.39 -2.17
C VAL A 235 -7.32 -14.31 -2.24
N VAL A 236 -7.83 -13.17 -2.71
CA VAL A 236 -9.25 -12.83 -2.76
C VAL A 236 -9.73 -12.88 -4.22
N PRO A 237 -10.66 -13.79 -4.58
CA PRO A 237 -11.20 -13.86 -5.94
C PRO A 237 -11.97 -12.59 -6.28
N SER A 238 -12.00 -12.23 -7.57
CA SER A 238 -12.62 -10.99 -8.06
C SER A 238 -14.06 -10.78 -7.58
N GLU A 239 -14.85 -11.84 -7.48
CA GLU A 239 -16.26 -11.78 -7.05
C GLU A 239 -16.42 -11.36 -5.58
N GLU A 240 -15.39 -11.60 -4.74
CA GLU A 240 -15.45 -11.35 -3.31
C GLU A 240 -14.77 -10.04 -2.89
N VAL A 241 -14.07 -9.34 -3.79
CA VAL A 241 -13.21 -8.20 -3.43
C VAL A 241 -13.95 -7.10 -2.68
N LEU A 242 -15.13 -6.69 -3.16
CA LEU A 242 -15.89 -5.59 -2.55
C LEU A 242 -16.43 -5.93 -1.16
N GLU A 243 -16.65 -7.21 -0.86
CA GLU A 243 -17.14 -7.69 0.42
C GLU A 243 -16.00 -8.02 1.38
N ARG A 244 -14.91 -8.59 0.86
CA ARG A 244 -13.79 -9.10 1.65
C ARG A 244 -12.79 -8.02 2.05
N GLU A 245 -12.52 -7.05 1.18
CA GLU A 245 -11.55 -5.97 1.45
C GLU A 245 -11.92 -5.15 2.70
N PRO A 246 -13.18 -4.76 2.96
CA PRO A 246 -13.55 -4.08 4.21
C PRO A 246 -13.20 -4.86 5.47
N ILE A 247 -13.38 -6.18 5.45
CA ILE A 247 -13.06 -7.05 6.57
C ILE A 247 -11.55 -7.12 6.77
N LEU A 248 -10.77 -7.22 5.68
CA LEU A 248 -9.31 -7.18 5.73
C LEU A 248 -8.79 -5.83 6.25
N LEU A 249 -9.42 -4.73 5.85
CA LEU A 249 -9.10 -3.40 6.34
C LEU A 249 -9.40 -3.27 7.84
N SER A 250 -10.52 -3.84 8.31
CA SER A 250 -10.83 -3.91 9.74
C SER A 250 -9.74 -4.68 10.51
N ARG A 251 -9.27 -5.81 9.99
CA ARG A 251 -8.12 -6.53 10.57
C ARG A 251 -6.83 -5.71 10.57
N ALA A 252 -6.55 -4.98 9.49
CA ALA A 252 -5.40 -4.08 9.44
C ALA A 252 -5.50 -2.99 10.53
N LYS A 253 -6.69 -2.43 10.78
CA LYS A 253 -6.94 -1.46 11.87
C LYS A 253 -6.72 -2.06 13.26
N GLU A 254 -7.09 -3.34 13.45
CA GLU A 254 -6.87 -4.05 14.72
C GLU A 254 -5.38 -4.32 15.00
N LEU A 255 -4.63 -4.68 13.97
CA LEU A 255 -3.23 -5.08 14.04
C LEU A 255 -2.25 -3.91 14.03
N MET A 256 -2.68 -2.75 13.56
CA MET A 256 -1.86 -1.53 13.54
C MET A 256 -1.51 -1.05 14.95
N PRO A 257 -0.32 -0.43 15.11
CA PRO A 257 0.04 0.18 16.37
C PRO A 257 -0.90 1.35 16.65
N LYS A 258 -1.45 1.39 17.86
CA LYS A 258 -2.33 2.46 18.32
C LYS A 258 -1.99 2.88 19.74
N LEU A 259 -2.18 4.15 20.02
CA LEU A 259 -2.10 4.65 21.39
C LEU A 259 -3.37 4.20 22.13
N GLN A 260 -3.19 3.52 23.26
CA GLN A 260 -4.28 3.03 24.11
C GLN A 260 -4.89 4.12 25.03
N PHE A 261 -4.81 5.38 24.61
CA PHE A 261 -5.39 6.52 25.31
C PHE A 261 -6.32 7.25 24.35
N GLU A 262 -7.54 7.55 24.80
CA GLU A 262 -8.55 8.25 23.99
C GLU A 262 -8.20 9.74 23.82
N GLU A 263 -7.61 10.34 24.86
CA GLU A 263 -7.19 11.73 24.86
C GLU A 263 -5.68 11.85 25.10
N ILE A 264 -5.06 12.69 24.27
CA ILE A 264 -3.66 13.07 24.41
C ILE A 264 -3.63 14.58 24.54
N PRO A 265 -2.99 15.12 25.59
CA PRO A 265 -2.80 16.56 25.73
C PRO A 265 -2.21 17.18 24.47
N GLN A 266 -2.75 18.34 24.06
CA GLN A 266 -2.36 19.02 22.82
C GLN A 266 -0.84 19.24 22.70
N ILE A 267 -0.17 19.51 23.83
CA ILE A 267 1.29 19.68 23.89
C ILE A 267 2.07 18.44 23.41
N ILE A 268 1.57 17.23 23.67
CA ILE A 268 2.20 15.98 23.21
C ILE A 268 1.97 15.80 21.70
N LYS A 269 0.79 16.18 21.19
CA LYS A 269 0.50 16.15 19.75
C LYS A 269 1.43 17.10 18.97
N ASP A 270 1.64 18.30 19.50
CA ASP A 270 2.49 19.32 18.88
C ASP A 270 3.97 18.90 18.87
N ILE A 271 4.45 18.27 19.95
CA ILE A 271 5.82 17.70 20.04
C ILE A 271 6.02 16.59 19.01
N ILE A 272 5.07 15.65 18.91
CA ILE A 272 5.12 14.55 17.92
C ILE A 272 5.16 15.13 16.49
N LYS A 273 4.28 16.09 16.20
CA LYS A 273 4.21 16.75 14.88
C LYS A 273 5.52 17.44 14.52
N GLN A 274 6.12 18.19 15.45
CA GLN A 274 7.38 18.90 15.23
C GLN A 274 8.55 17.95 14.94
N GLU A 275 8.65 16.83 15.66
CA GLU A 275 9.74 15.86 15.44
C GLU A 275 9.63 15.18 14.08
N CYS A 276 8.40 14.90 13.63
CA CYS A 276 8.19 14.38 12.28
C CYS A 276 8.58 15.40 11.19
N ILE A 277 8.28 16.69 11.41
CA ILE A 277 8.69 17.78 10.52
C ILE A 277 10.22 17.95 10.51
N LYS A 278 10.88 17.94 11.68
CA LYS A 278 12.35 18.05 11.76
C LYS A 278 13.06 16.95 10.97
N ARG A 279 12.53 15.73 11.02
CA ARG A 279 13.11 14.59 10.29
C ARG A 279 12.93 14.67 8.78
N GLN A 280 11.78 15.21 8.32
CA GLN A 280 11.58 15.52 6.90
C GLN A 280 12.61 16.54 6.38
N LEU A 281 12.93 17.56 7.18
CA LEU A 281 13.91 18.59 6.81
C LEU A 281 15.37 18.09 6.78
N THR A 282 15.68 16.99 7.50
CA THR A 282 17.04 16.41 7.55
C THR A 282 17.32 15.35 6.47
N GLY A 283 16.40 15.12 5.52
CA GLY A 283 16.65 14.32 4.31
C GLY A 283 16.71 12.80 4.49
N ASN A 284 16.19 12.25 5.59
CA ASN A 284 16.21 10.79 5.88
C ASN A 284 14.88 10.07 5.56
N MET A 285 14.06 10.62 4.67
CA MET A 285 12.93 9.89 4.05
C MET A 285 12.76 10.36 2.61
N GLU A 286 12.71 9.40 1.68
CA GLU A 286 12.03 9.58 0.41
C GLU A 286 10.58 10.00 0.69
N VAL A 287 10.10 10.91 -0.15
CA VAL A 287 8.80 11.56 -0.02
C VAL A 287 7.71 10.50 -0.11
N ASP A 288 7.01 10.28 0.99
CA ASP A 288 5.73 9.58 0.99
C ASP A 288 4.79 10.36 1.91
N GLU A 289 3.73 10.90 1.31
CA GLU A 289 2.72 11.71 1.98
C GLU A 289 2.09 10.96 3.17
N GLU A 290 1.90 11.72 4.24
CA GLU A 290 1.34 11.40 5.55
C GLU A 290 2.07 10.38 6.42
N ILE A 291 2.69 10.92 7.46
CA ILE A 291 3.26 10.23 8.60
C ILE A 291 2.17 9.38 9.28
N SER A 292 2.13 8.08 8.97
CA SER A 292 1.60 7.12 9.95
C SER A 292 2.63 7.02 11.09
N LEU A 293 2.15 7.00 12.33
CA LEU A 293 2.90 6.88 13.59
C LEU A 293 3.73 5.56 13.72
N ASN A 294 4.02 4.87 12.63
CA ASN A 294 4.56 3.50 12.60
C ASN A 294 6.07 3.38 12.89
N ASN A 295 6.85 4.45 13.01
CA ASN A 295 8.29 4.33 13.29
C ASN A 295 8.60 4.29 14.80
N TYR A 296 8.02 3.31 15.50
CA TYR A 296 8.12 3.13 16.96
C TYR A 296 9.57 3.05 17.46
N GLU A 297 10.46 2.34 16.76
CA GLU A 297 11.88 2.25 17.13
C GLU A 297 12.60 3.59 17.04
N LYS A 298 12.26 4.42 16.04
CA LYS A 298 12.88 5.74 15.87
C LYS A 298 12.35 6.74 16.90
N ILE A 299 11.12 6.57 17.39
CA ILE A 299 10.57 7.34 18.51
C ILE A 299 11.24 6.91 19.82
N GLN A 300 11.42 5.60 20.05
CA GLN A 300 12.12 5.10 21.23
C GLN A 300 13.60 5.52 21.30
N LYS A 301 14.33 5.47 20.18
CA LYS A 301 15.74 5.91 20.13
C LYS A 301 15.87 7.39 20.50
N PHE A 302 14.96 8.24 20.00
CA PHE A 302 14.93 9.67 20.35
C PHE A 302 14.60 9.91 21.83
N ILE A 303 13.62 9.18 22.37
CA ILE A 303 13.29 9.27 23.79
C ILE A 303 14.50 8.86 24.64
N ASN A 304 15.20 7.79 24.26
CA ASN A 304 16.40 7.36 24.97
C ASN A 304 17.55 8.39 24.84
N GLU A 305 17.80 8.96 23.67
CA GLU A 305 18.90 9.92 23.46
C GLU A 305 18.66 11.26 24.17
N LYS A 306 17.42 11.73 24.23
CA LYS A 306 17.07 13.00 24.90
C LYS A 306 16.82 12.86 26.39
N PHE A 307 16.36 11.70 26.87
CA PHE A 307 15.87 11.55 28.24
C PHE A 307 16.63 10.49 29.09
N ASN A 308 17.58 9.72 28.53
CA ASN A 308 18.48 8.85 29.32
C ASN A 308 19.90 9.42 29.53
N LYS A 309 20.17 10.69 29.23
CA LYS A 309 21.32 11.38 29.83
C LYS A 309 20.96 11.79 31.26
N LYS A 310 21.13 10.85 32.18
CA LYS A 310 21.58 11.18 33.53
C LYS A 310 23.04 11.62 33.48
#